data_AF-A0A562WGF7-F1
#
_entry.id   AF-A0A562WGF7-F1
#
_cell.length_a   1.000
_cell.length_b   1.000
_cell.length_c   1.000
_cell.angle_alpha   90.00
_cell.angle_beta   90.00
_cell.angle_gamma   90.00
#
_symmetry.space_group_name_H-M   'P 1'
#
loop_
_entity.id
_entity.type
_entity.pdbx_description
1 polymer ?
#
loop_
_entity_poly.entity_id
_entity_poly.type
_entity_poly.pdbx_seq_one_letter_code
_entity_poly.pdbx_strand_id
1 'polypeptide(L)' 'MLGNVWEWCWDVYDAEVYGDYRVLRGGGWFDEPWSCRASVRRRSHPTLRIDDLGFRLARSIPG' A
#
# COMPACT_ATOMS: atom_id res chain seq x y z
N MET A 1 -1.30 8.32 5.84
CA MET A 1 -0.35 8.33 6.98
C MET A 1 0.99 7.82 6.47
N LEU A 2 2.10 8.09 7.17
CA LEU A 2 3.45 7.70 6.76
C LEU A 2 4.13 6.90 7.87
N GLY A 3 4.91 5.87 7.50
CA GLY A 3 5.65 5.02 8.42
C GLY A 3 4.82 3.94 9.13
N ASN A 4 5.49 3.22 10.04
CA ASN A 4 5.04 1.99 10.69
C ASN A 4 4.90 0.83 9.71
N VAL A 5 3.89 0.81 8.86
CA VAL A 5 3.67 -0.27 7.89
C VAL A 5 3.24 0.31 6.54
N TRP A 6 3.56 -0.41 5.47
CA TRP A 6 2.81 -0.25 4.22
C TRP A 6 1.35 -0.60 4.43
N GLU A 7 0.46 0.18 3.85
CA GLU A 7 -0.97 -0.04 3.88
C GLU A 7 -1.44 -0.53 2.51
N TRP A 8 -2.07 -1.72 2.46
CA TRP A 8 -2.79 -2.17 1.27
C TRP A 8 -3.90 -1.18 0.89
N CYS A 9 -3.98 -0.85 -0.40
CA CYS A 9 -5.08 -0.07 -0.98
C CYS A 9 -5.94 -0.94 -1.90
N TRP A 10 -7.18 -0.51 -2.10
CA TRP A 10 -8.10 -1.18 -3.01
C TRP A 10 -7.66 -1.03 -4.48
N ASP A 11 -6.91 0.02 -4.80
CA ASP A 11 -6.44 0.34 -6.15
C ASP A 11 -5.58 -0.78 -6.77
N VAL A 12 -5.94 -1.19 -7.98
CA VAL A 12 -5.04 -1.97 -8.86
C VAL A 12 -3.96 -1.03 -9.36
N TYR A 13 -2.70 -1.49 -9.37
CA TYR A 13 -1.57 -0.63 -9.74
C TYR A 13 -1.61 -0.24 -11.22
N ASP A 14 -1.70 -1.24 -12.09
CA ASP A 14 -1.88 -1.19 -13.54
C ASP A 14 -2.27 -2.60 -13.98
N ALA A 15 -3.51 -2.77 -14.45
CA ALA A 15 -4.09 -4.08 -14.75
C ALA A 15 -3.50 -4.72 -16.02
N GLU A 16 -3.05 -3.92 -16.99
CA GLU A 16 -2.50 -4.42 -18.25
C GLU A 16 -1.10 -4.97 -18.04
N VAL A 17 -0.32 -4.34 -17.18
CA VAL A 17 1.09 -4.72 -16.94
C VAL A 17 1.25 -5.68 -15.76
N TYR A 18 0.46 -5.50 -14.68
CA TYR A 18 0.65 -6.25 -13.43
C TYR A 18 -0.58 -7.04 -12.98
N GLY A 19 -1.64 -7.13 -13.78
CA GLY A 19 -2.84 -7.88 -13.44
C GLY A 19 -3.42 -7.46 -12.08
N ASP A 20 -3.50 -8.39 -11.14
CA ASP A 20 -4.16 -8.18 -9.85
C ASP A 20 -3.30 -7.48 -8.79
N TYR A 21 -2.10 -7.00 -9.12
CA TYR A 21 -1.23 -6.30 -8.17
C TYR A 21 -1.91 -5.05 -7.62
N ARG A 22 -1.86 -4.88 -6.30
CA ARG A 22 -2.47 -3.75 -5.61
C ARG A 22 -1.42 -2.73 -5.17
N VAL A 23 -1.87 -1.50 -5.01
CA VAL A 23 -1.05 -0.39 -4.52
C VAL A 23 -0.80 -0.54 -3.01
N LEU A 24 0.42 -0.23 -2.60
CA LEU A 24 0.84 -0.05 -1.21
C LEU A 24 1.20 1.41 -0.97
N ARG A 25 0.78 1.99 0.16
CA ARG A 25 1.04 3.40 0.53
C ARG A 25 1.60 3.52 1.96
N GLY A 26 2.32 4.59 2.25
CA GLY A 26 2.73 4.96 3.61
C GLY A 26 4.21 4.73 3.96
N GLY A 27 4.81 3.62 3.50
CA GLY A 27 6.16 3.22 3.89
C GLY A 27 6.19 2.34 5.15
N GLY A 28 6.96 1.24 5.10
CA GLY A 28 7.14 0.34 6.24
C GLY A 28 8.27 0.80 7.16
N TRP A 29 8.32 0.24 8.38
CA TRP A 29 9.35 0.55 9.37
C TRP A 29 10.77 0.14 8.93
N PHE A 30 10.89 -0.72 7.92
CA PHE A 30 12.17 -1.11 7.33
C PHE A 30 12.56 -0.25 6.12
N ASP A 31 11.68 0.65 5.65
CA ASP A 31 12.01 1.50 4.51
C ASP A 31 12.80 2.75 4.89
N GLU A 32 13.61 3.16 3.93
CA GLU A 32 14.33 4.42 3.96
C GLU A 32 13.40 5.64 3.84
N PRO A 33 13.80 6.82 4.35
CA PRO A 33 12.93 8.01 4.41
C PRO A 33 12.36 8.44 3.06
N TRP A 34 13.06 8.19 1.95
CA TRP A 34 12.56 8.53 0.61
C TRP A 34 11.42 7.63 0.13
N SER A 35 11.25 6.44 0.71
CA SER A 35 10.10 5.57 0.47
C SER A 35 8.85 6.09 1.20
N CYS A 36 9.05 6.74 2.36
CA CYS A 36 8.00 7.25 3.25
C CYS A 36 7.48 8.64 2.81
N ARG A 37 6.97 8.75 1.59
CA ARG A 37 6.34 9.99 1.08
C ARG A 37 4.92 9.77 0.60
N ALA A 38 4.11 10.84 0.68
CA ALA A 38 2.71 10.80 0.29
C ALA A 38 2.46 10.43 -1.18
N SER A 39 3.43 10.61 -2.08
CA SER A 39 3.30 10.28 -3.51
C SER A 39 3.84 8.89 -3.89
N VAL A 40 4.57 8.20 -3.00
CA VAL A 40 5.17 6.90 -3.34
C VAL A 40 4.10 5.83 -3.46
N ARG A 41 4.10 5.14 -4.60
CA ARG A 41 3.22 4.00 -4.88
C ARG A 41 4.08 2.75 -5.07
N ARG A 42 4.14 1.90 -4.04
CA ARG A 42 4.70 0.55 -4.18
C ARG A 42 3.58 -0.39 -4.64
N ARG A 43 3.93 -1.57 -5.13
CA ARG A 43 2.98 -2.59 -5.60
C ARG A 43 3.45 -3.98 -5.23
N SER A 44 2.51 -4.89 -5.03
CA SER A 44 2.82 -6.32 -4.92
C SER A 44 1.59 -7.18 -5.26
N HIS A 45 1.85 -8.48 -5.47
CA HIS A 45 0.81 -9.48 -5.64
C HIS A 45 -0.04 -9.57 -4.36
N PRO A 46 -1.37 -9.74 -4.44
CA PRO A 46 -2.27 -9.74 -3.26
C PRO A 46 -1.95 -10.79 -2.18
N THR A 47 -1.15 -11.79 -2.51
CA THR A 47 -0.75 -12.85 -1.57
C THR A 47 0.53 -12.53 -0.79
N LEU A 48 1.19 -11.39 -1.05
CA LEU A 48 2.40 -11.00 -0.33
C LEU A 48 2.10 -10.84 1.17
N ARG A 49 2.97 -11.44 2.00
CA ARG A 49 2.99 -11.25 3.45
C ARG A 49 4.43 -11.00 3.89
N ILE A 50 4.65 -9.85 4.52
CA ILE A 50 5.91 -9.42 5.12
C ILE A 50 5.61 -8.63 6.39
N ASP A 51 6.58 -8.51 7.30
CA ASP A 51 6.37 -8.03 8.66
C ASP A 51 5.96 -6.54 8.75
N ASP A 52 6.29 -5.75 7.74
CA ASP A 52 5.98 -4.32 7.67
C ASP A 52 4.83 -3.98 6.72
N LEU A 53 3.95 -4.95 6.45
CA LEU A 53 2.78 -4.81 5.59
C LEU A 53 1.48 -5.03 6.37
N GLY A 54 0.62 -4.02 6.38
CA GLY A 54 -0.67 -4.03 7.06
C GLY A 54 -1.79 -3.39 6.24
N PHE A 55 -2.82 -2.91 6.92
CA PHE A 55 -3.98 -2.27 6.31
C PHE A 55 -4.56 -1.21 7.23
N ARG A 56 -5.27 -0.26 6.62
CA ARG A 56 -6.09 0.72 7.31
C ARG A 56 -7.53 0.58 6.85
N LEU A 57 -8.46 0.49 7.80
CA LEU A 57 -9.88 0.40 7.49
C LEU A 57 -10.37 1.73 6.92
N ALA A 58 -11.21 1.63 5.89
CA ALA A 58 -11.98 2.72 5.33
C ALA A 58 -13.46 2.32 5.30
N ARG A 59 -14.35 3.29 5.46
CA ARG A 59 -15.79 3.11 5.30
C ARG A 59 -16.39 4.30 4.59
N SER A 60 -17.44 4.06 3.83
CA SER A 60 -18.27 5.15 3.31
C SER A 60 -19.02 5.84 4.45
N ILE A 61 -19.26 7.14 4.28
CA ILE A 61 -20.14 7.93 5.15
C ILE A 61 -21.56 7.76 4.61
N PRO A 62 -22.53 7.27 5.42
CA PRO A 62 -23.94 7.26 5.02
C PRO A 62 -24.42 8.67 4.68
N GLY A 63 -25.22 8.80 3.63
CA GLY A 63 -25.87 10.06 3.24
C GLY A 63 -26.94 10.50 4.23
#